data_AF-A0A7S1X1P4-F1
#
_entry.id   AF-A0A7S1X1P4-F1
#
_cell.length_a   1.000
_cell.length_b   1.000
_cell.length_c   1.000
_cell.angle_alpha   90.00
_cell.angle_beta   90.00
_cell.angle_gamma   90.00
#
_symmetry.space_group_name_H-M   'P 1'
#
loop_
_entity.id
_entity.type
_entity.pdbx_description
1 polymer ?
#
loop_
_entity_poly.entity_id
_entity_poly.type
_entity_poly.pdbx_seq_one_letter_code
_entity_poly.pdbx_strand_id
1 'polypeptide(L)'
;VPASAENSLLCQVVCGKLLRQEELPCALYLVGTPIGNLEDITLRALRVLQSASAVLAEDTRQTRKLMDHFGISSHLLSYHAHNERSREEELLKRLTRGEALALVSDAGMPGISDPGSALVAAAARAGVRVVPIPGPSASIAGLVASGLPTEE
;
A
#
# COMPACT_ATOMS: atom_id res chain seq x y z
N VAL A 1 38.81 -29.19 -10.24
CA VAL A 1 39.06 -28.35 -11.43
C VAL A 1 37.91 -28.60 -12.40
N PRO A 2 37.25 -27.54 -12.89
CA PRO A 2 35.89 -27.58 -13.45
C PRO A 2 35.88 -27.67 -14.98
N ALA A 3 34.81 -28.23 -15.53
CA ALA A 3 34.18 -27.89 -16.80
C ALA A 3 32.80 -28.59 -16.72
N SER A 4 31.65 -27.94 -16.72
CA SER A 4 31.23 -26.77 -17.47
C SER A 4 29.99 -26.18 -16.79
N ALA A 5 30.12 -24.97 -16.22
CA ALA A 5 29.07 -24.29 -15.45
C ALA A 5 28.55 -23.01 -16.13
N GLU A 6 28.69 -22.86 -17.45
CA GLU A 6 28.51 -21.53 -18.07
C GLU A 6 27.23 -21.34 -18.91
N ASN A 7 26.42 -22.36 -19.17
CA ASN A 7 25.26 -22.18 -20.06
C ASN A 7 23.88 -22.23 -19.41
N SER A 8 23.77 -22.20 -18.07
CA SER A 8 22.46 -22.21 -17.39
C SER A 8 21.85 -20.82 -17.12
N LEU A 9 22.60 -19.72 -17.30
CA LEU A 9 22.13 -18.37 -16.96
C LEU A 9 21.41 -17.64 -18.10
N LEU A 10 21.50 -18.11 -19.34
CA LEU A 10 20.89 -17.40 -20.47
C LEU A 10 19.44 -17.80 -20.77
N CYS A 11 18.92 -18.87 -20.15
CA CYS A 11 17.60 -19.43 -20.45
C CYS A 11 16.50 -19.08 -19.42
N GLN A 12 16.74 -18.15 -18.49
CA GLN A 12 15.73 -17.70 -17.53
C GLN A 12 14.98 -16.43 -17.95
N VAL A 13 15.32 -15.83 -19.10
CA VAL A 13 14.78 -14.52 -19.51
C VAL A 13 13.47 -14.62 -20.33
N VAL A 14 13.03 -15.81 -20.76
CA VAL A 14 11.99 -15.89 -21.82
C VAL A 14 10.61 -16.45 -21.42
N CYS A 15 10.36 -16.95 -20.20
CA CYS A 15 9.04 -17.55 -19.91
C CYS A 15 8.51 -17.30 -18.48
N GLY A 16 7.75 -16.21 -18.32
CA GLY A 16 6.48 -16.16 -17.56
C GLY A 16 6.42 -16.58 -16.09
N LYS A 17 7.55 -16.79 -15.39
CA LYS A 17 7.60 -17.10 -13.96
C LYS A 17 8.68 -16.29 -13.25
N LEU A 18 8.46 -14.98 -13.18
CA LEU A 18 9.14 -14.07 -12.27
C LEU A 18 8.00 -13.31 -11.60
N LEU A 19 7.51 -13.73 -10.43
CA LEU A 19 8.03 -13.39 -9.12
C LEU A 19 7.49 -14.46 -8.16
N ARG A 20 8.31 -15.02 -7.27
CA ARG A 20 7.73 -15.62 -6.06
C ARG A 20 7.03 -14.47 -5.35
N GLN A 21 5.73 -14.59 -5.08
CA GLN A 21 5.05 -13.66 -4.18
C GLN A 21 5.69 -13.86 -2.80
N GLU A 22 6.66 -13.01 -2.46
CA GLU A 22 7.16 -12.94 -1.09
C GLU A 22 5.96 -12.56 -0.20
N GLU A 23 5.69 -13.39 0.81
CA GLU A 23 4.65 -13.10 1.79
C GLU A 23 4.92 -11.73 2.42
N LEU A 24 3.91 -10.86 2.38
CA LEU A 24 4.04 -9.51 2.89
C LEU A 24 4.18 -9.58 4.43
N PRO A 25 5.25 -9.04 5.03
CA PRO A 25 5.44 -9.11 6.48
C PRO A 25 4.26 -8.48 7.23
N CYS A 26 3.91 -9.03 8.39
CA CYS A 26 2.91 -8.44 9.28
C CYS A 26 3.25 -6.98 9.60
N ALA A 27 2.36 -6.07 9.17
CA ALA A 27 2.46 -4.64 9.40
C ALA A 27 1.18 -3.94 8.92
N LEU A 28 1.00 -2.69 9.38
CA LEU A 28 0.10 -1.74 8.75
C LEU A 28 0.85 -0.99 7.65
N TYR A 29 0.45 -1.17 6.40
CA TYR A 29 1.02 -0.49 5.25
C TYR A 29 0.18 0.73 4.90
N LEU A 30 0.80 1.91 4.83
CA LEU A 30 0.13 3.14 4.39
C LEU A 30 0.43 3.32 2.91
N VAL A 31 -0.57 3.16 2.05
CA VAL A 31 -0.37 3.08 0.60
C VAL A 31 -0.98 4.29 -0.09
N GLY A 32 -0.12 5.11 -0.69
CA GLY A 32 -0.56 6.23 -1.51
C GLY A 32 -1.24 5.78 -2.81
N THR A 33 -2.39 6.36 -3.12
CA THR A 33 -3.16 6.11 -4.35
C THR A 33 -3.02 7.27 -5.34
N PRO A 34 -3.25 7.04 -6.65
CA PRO A 34 -3.28 8.10 -7.66
C PRO A 34 -4.17 9.29 -7.30
N ILE A 35 -3.70 10.51 -7.61
CA ILE A 35 -4.46 11.78 -7.42
C ILE A 35 -5.10 12.30 -8.72
N GLY A 36 -5.20 11.46 -9.76
CA GLY A 36 -5.83 11.83 -11.04
C GLY A 36 -5.31 11.04 -12.24
N ASN A 37 -4.06 10.57 -12.21
CA ASN A 37 -3.47 9.74 -13.26
C ASN A 37 -3.10 8.35 -12.71
N LEU A 38 -3.68 7.29 -13.30
CA LEU A 38 -3.47 5.91 -12.85
C LEU A 38 -1.98 5.47 -12.92
N GLU A 39 -1.19 6.08 -13.80
CA GLU A 39 0.25 5.81 -13.94
C GLU A 39 1.08 6.27 -12.74
N ASP A 40 0.53 7.14 -11.87
CA ASP A 40 1.24 7.65 -10.69
C ASP A 40 1.32 6.63 -9.55
N ILE A 41 0.66 5.47 -9.68
CA ILE A 41 0.77 4.40 -8.69
C ILE A 41 2.16 3.76 -8.76
N THR A 42 2.77 3.50 -7.61
CA THR A 42 4.09 2.87 -7.57
C THR A 42 3.99 1.35 -7.73
N LEU A 43 5.02 0.73 -8.32
CA LEU A 43 5.15 -0.74 -8.37
C LEU A 43 5.09 -1.38 -6.96
N ARG A 44 5.58 -0.65 -5.95
CA ARG A 44 5.54 -1.10 -4.56
C ARG A 44 4.12 -1.07 -3.98
N ALA A 45 3.33 -0.04 -4.30
CA ALA A 45 1.92 0.03 -3.93
C ALA A 45 1.14 -1.13 -4.53
N LEU A 46 1.30 -1.39 -5.84
CA LEU A 46 0.65 -2.53 -6.52
C LEU A 46 0.96 -3.87 -5.84
N ARG A 47 2.24 -4.14 -5.56
CA ARG A 47 2.65 -5.36 -4.84
C ARG A 47 2.02 -5.46 -3.46
N VAL A 48 2.02 -4.38 -2.69
CA VAL A 48 1.42 -4.37 -1.34
C VAL A 48 -0.08 -4.63 -1.40
N LEU A 49 -0.81 -3.94 -2.27
CA LEU A 49 -2.25 -4.12 -2.44
C LEU A 49 -2.61 -5.54 -2.89
N GLN A 50 -1.77 -6.17 -3.71
CA GLN A 50 -1.98 -7.53 -4.21
C GLN A 50 -1.67 -8.61 -3.16
N SER A 51 -0.74 -8.34 -2.23
CA SER A 51 -0.31 -9.29 -1.19
C SER A 51 -0.93 -9.06 0.19
N ALA A 52 -1.59 -7.93 0.44
CA ALA A 52 -2.20 -7.63 1.73
C ALA A 52 -3.37 -8.57 2.04
N SER A 53 -3.50 -8.96 3.31
CA SER A 53 -4.62 -9.76 3.82
C SER A 53 -5.96 -9.02 3.66
N ALA A 54 -5.95 -7.70 3.82
CA ALA A 54 -7.05 -6.83 3.42
C ALA A 54 -6.56 -5.41 3.10
N VAL A 55 -7.31 -4.74 2.22
CA VAL A 55 -7.21 -3.32 1.92
C VAL A 55 -8.32 -2.60 2.68
N LEU A 56 -7.94 -1.61 3.49
CA LEU A 56 -8.81 -0.72 4.24
C LEU A 56 -8.97 0.56 3.43
N ALA A 57 -10.19 0.91 3.05
CA ALA A 57 -10.47 2.02 2.16
C ALA A 57 -11.58 2.92 2.68
N GLU A 58 -11.42 4.23 2.48
CA GLU A 58 -12.44 5.23 2.78
C GLU A 58 -13.71 5.03 1.94
N ASP A 59 -13.60 5.16 0.61
CA ASP A 59 -14.63 4.71 -0.34
C ASP A 59 -14.21 3.41 -1.03
N THR A 60 -14.88 2.32 -0.65
CA THR A 60 -14.65 0.99 -1.22
C THR A 60 -15.05 0.89 -2.69
N ARG A 61 -15.96 1.74 -3.19
CA ARG A 61 -16.36 1.75 -4.59
C ARG A 61 -15.26 2.37 -5.45
N GLN A 62 -14.66 3.47 -4.98
CA GLN A 62 -13.57 4.12 -5.68
C GLN A 62 -12.32 3.23 -5.67
N THR A 63 -11.98 2.68 -4.52
CA THR A 63 -10.84 1.75 -4.40
C THR A 63 -11.06 0.49 -5.23
N ARG A 64 -12.29 -0.03 -5.33
CA ARG A 64 -12.59 -1.18 -6.20
C ARG A 64 -12.27 -0.90 -7.67
N LYS A 65 -12.62 0.27 -8.20
CA LYS A 65 -12.27 0.63 -9.59
C LYS A 65 -10.76 0.62 -9.83
N LEU A 66 -9.99 1.16 -8.88
CA LEU A 66 -8.53 1.15 -8.93
C LEU A 66 -7.99 -0.28 -8.93
N MET A 67 -8.47 -1.11 -7.99
CA MET A 67 -8.06 -2.51 -7.87
C MET A 67 -8.41 -3.32 -9.13
N ASP A 68 -9.62 -3.14 -9.66
CA ASP A 68 -10.09 -3.83 -10.86
C ASP A 68 -9.23 -3.43 -12.09
N HIS A 69 -8.86 -2.16 -12.22
CA HIS A 69 -7.97 -1.68 -13.29
C HIS A 69 -6.61 -2.39 -13.29
N PHE A 70 -6.06 -2.68 -12.11
CA PHE A 70 -4.77 -3.36 -11.96
C PHE A 70 -4.88 -4.88 -11.73
N GLY A 71 -6.07 -5.47 -11.83
CA GLY A 71 -6.28 -6.91 -11.63
C GLY A 71 -6.00 -7.37 -10.19
N ILE A 72 -6.29 -6.54 -9.20
CA ILE A 72 -6.06 -6.81 -7.77
C ILE A 72 -7.35 -7.33 -7.13
N SER A 73 -7.28 -8.50 -6.51
CA SER A 73 -8.45 -9.20 -5.93
C SER A 73 -8.40 -9.34 -4.41
N SER A 74 -7.51 -8.62 -3.72
CA SER A 74 -7.42 -8.67 -2.25
C SER A 74 -8.73 -8.21 -1.59
N HIS A 75 -8.95 -8.66 -0.36
CA HIS A 75 -10.19 -8.40 0.36
C HIS A 75 -10.30 -6.91 0.70
N LEU A 76 -11.43 -6.27 0.37
CA LEU A 76 -11.63 -4.84 0.56
C LEU A 76 -12.60 -4.57 1.72
N LEU A 77 -12.21 -3.68 2.62
CA LEU A 77 -12.94 -3.33 3.83
C LEU A 77 -13.10 -1.82 3.96
N SER A 78 -14.30 -1.37 4.35
CA SER A 78 -14.55 0.06 4.57
C SER A 78 -13.93 0.56 5.87
N TYR A 79 -13.21 1.66 5.80
CA TYR A 79 -12.57 2.32 6.93
C TYR A 79 -12.57 3.83 6.68
N HIS A 80 -13.49 4.54 7.32
CA HIS A 80 -13.74 5.96 7.12
C HIS A 80 -14.02 6.63 8.47
N ALA A 81 -13.98 7.97 8.54
CA ALA A 81 -14.08 8.72 9.80
C ALA A 81 -15.24 8.30 10.72
N HIS A 82 -16.41 7.98 10.15
CA HIS A 82 -17.58 7.55 10.94
C HIS A 82 -17.45 6.21 11.66
N ASN A 83 -16.57 5.30 11.20
CA ASN A 83 -16.40 3.96 11.77
C ASN A 83 -15.00 3.72 12.35
N GLU A 84 -14.14 4.74 12.35
CA GLU A 84 -12.73 4.63 12.74
C GLU A 84 -12.57 3.99 14.13
N ARG A 85 -13.29 4.54 15.12
CA ARG A 85 -13.23 4.08 16.52
C ARG A 85 -13.80 2.68 16.73
N SER A 86 -14.87 2.34 16.00
CA SER A 86 -15.52 1.03 16.18
C SER A 86 -14.73 -0.09 15.52
N ARG A 87 -13.97 0.21 14.45
CA ARG A 87 -13.13 -0.77 13.75
C ARG A 87 -11.69 -0.82 14.27
N GLU A 88 -11.21 0.19 14.99
CA GLU A 88 -9.83 0.25 15.49
C GLU A 88 -9.44 -1.02 16.27
N GLU A 89 -10.27 -1.45 17.22
CA GLU A 89 -10.00 -2.65 18.03
C GLU A 89 -9.98 -3.94 17.19
N GLU A 90 -10.92 -4.07 16.24
CA GLU A 90 -10.99 -5.18 15.29
C GLU A 90 -9.71 -5.28 14.45
N LEU A 91 -9.31 -4.15 13.86
CA LEU A 91 -8.15 -4.07 12.96
C LEU A 91 -6.84 -4.26 13.72
N LEU A 92 -6.72 -3.71 14.94
CA LEU A 92 -5.56 -3.92 15.79
C LEU A 92 -5.41 -5.38 16.21
N LYS A 93 -6.52 -6.08 16.50
CA LYS A 93 -6.48 -7.53 16.75
C LYS A 93 -5.99 -8.32 15.55
N ARG A 94 -6.36 -7.93 14.33
CA ARG A 94 -5.87 -8.57 13.09
C ARG A 94 -4.37 -8.34 12.90
N LEU A 95 -3.92 -7.10 13.06
CA LEU A 95 -2.49 -6.75 12.99
C LEU A 95 -1.66 -7.52 14.02
N THR A 96 -2.11 -7.60 15.27
CA THR A 96 -1.39 -8.33 16.33
C THR A 96 -1.42 -9.85 16.15
N ARG A 97 -2.33 -10.39 15.34
CA ARG A 97 -2.37 -11.81 14.94
C ARG A 97 -1.44 -12.17 13.79
N GLY A 98 -0.70 -11.21 13.23
CA GLY A 98 0.24 -11.46 12.15
C GLY A 98 -0.26 -11.07 10.75
N GLU A 99 -1.42 -10.41 10.63
CA GLU A 99 -1.94 -10.01 9.32
C GLU A 99 -1.23 -8.75 8.77
N ALA A 100 -1.11 -8.69 7.44
CA ALA A 100 -0.64 -7.51 6.74
C ALA A 100 -1.85 -6.73 6.20
N LEU A 101 -2.10 -5.54 6.73
CA LEU A 101 -3.22 -4.69 6.30
C LEU A 101 -2.69 -3.49 5.52
N ALA A 102 -3.31 -3.18 4.38
CA ALA A 102 -3.00 -1.98 3.60
C ALA A 102 -4.09 -0.93 3.79
N LEU A 103 -3.75 0.25 4.29
CA LEU A 103 -4.64 1.40 4.35
C LEU A 103 -4.42 2.28 3.13
N VAL A 104 -5.50 2.65 2.45
CA VAL A 104 -5.53 3.59 1.33
C VAL A 104 -6.53 4.71 1.61
N SER A 105 -6.31 5.87 0.99
CA SER A 105 -7.35 6.89 0.85
C SER A 105 -7.88 6.95 -0.59
N ASP A 106 -8.95 7.70 -0.79
CA ASP A 106 -9.59 7.85 -2.11
C ASP A 106 -8.64 8.40 -3.17
N ALA A 107 -7.74 9.29 -2.75
CA ALA A 107 -6.68 9.86 -3.59
C ALA A 107 -5.53 10.39 -2.73
N GLY A 108 -4.30 9.99 -3.06
CA GLY A 108 -3.09 10.50 -2.41
C GLY A 108 -2.66 9.68 -1.20
N MET A 109 -2.04 10.33 -0.22
CA MET A 109 -1.39 9.66 0.91
C MET A 109 -2.34 9.53 2.11
N PRO A 110 -2.68 8.31 2.56
CA PRO A 110 -3.59 8.13 3.70
C PRO A 110 -3.02 8.73 4.98
N GLY A 111 -3.92 9.27 5.81
CA GLY A 111 -3.58 9.99 7.05
C GLY A 111 -3.21 11.46 6.86
N ILE A 112 -3.16 11.98 5.63
CA ILE A 112 -3.02 13.41 5.33
C ILE A 112 -4.38 13.91 4.85
N SER A 113 -5.09 14.68 5.67
CA SER A 113 -6.47 15.14 5.41
C SER A 113 -7.53 14.03 5.25
N ASP A 114 -7.12 12.78 5.33
CA ASP A 114 -7.96 11.58 5.23
C ASP A 114 -7.96 10.79 6.58
N PRO A 115 -8.91 9.86 6.80
CA PRO A 115 -8.91 8.95 7.95
C PRO A 115 -7.62 8.09 8.04
N GLY A 116 -7.32 7.56 9.24
CA GLY A 116 -6.21 6.63 9.43
C GLY A 116 -5.19 7.00 10.49
N SER A 117 -5.12 8.28 10.86
CA SER A 117 -4.19 8.74 11.91
C SER A 117 -4.42 8.03 13.25
N ALA A 118 -5.69 7.72 13.59
CA ALA A 118 -6.02 7.01 14.82
C ALA A 118 -5.49 5.57 14.81
N LEU A 119 -5.71 4.83 13.71
CA LEU A 119 -5.21 3.45 13.56
C LEU A 119 -3.68 3.40 13.50
N VAL A 120 -3.03 4.38 12.86
CA VAL A 120 -1.56 4.51 12.87
C VAL A 120 -1.07 4.68 14.31
N ALA A 121 -1.68 5.58 15.08
CA ALA A 121 -1.32 5.80 16.47
C ALA A 121 -1.56 4.54 17.33
N ALA A 122 -2.67 3.84 17.11
CA ALA A 122 -3.00 2.59 17.80
C ALA A 122 -2.00 1.47 17.49
N ALA A 123 -1.66 1.28 16.21
CA ALA A 123 -0.66 0.32 15.76
C ALA A 123 0.71 0.62 16.39
N ALA A 124 1.15 1.89 16.35
CA ALA A 124 2.41 2.31 16.95
C ALA A 124 2.45 2.04 18.47
N ARG A 125 1.37 2.38 19.20
CA ARG A 125 1.27 2.09 20.65
C ARG A 125 1.32 0.59 20.97
N ALA A 126 0.80 -0.26 20.09
CA ALA A 126 0.79 -1.71 20.26
C ALA A 126 2.08 -2.39 19.78
N GLY A 127 3.09 -1.63 19.33
CA GLY A 127 4.33 -2.18 18.76
C GLY A 127 4.15 -2.85 17.40
N VAL A 128 3.02 -2.63 16.73
CA VAL A 128 2.81 -3.07 15.35
C VAL A 128 3.63 -2.17 14.43
N ARG A 129 4.38 -2.78 13.52
CA ARG A 129 5.14 -2.05 12.51
C ARG A 129 4.20 -1.28 11.59
N VAL A 130 4.42 0.02 11.43
CA VAL A 130 3.77 0.87 10.44
C VAL A 130 4.77 1.14 9.30
N VAL A 131 4.38 0.84 8.06
CA VAL A 131 5.24 0.92 6.88
C VAL A 131 4.64 1.91 5.88
N PRO A 132 5.17 3.15 5.78
CA PRO A 132 4.74 4.06 4.73
C PRO A 132 5.26 3.58 3.36
N ILE A 133 4.37 3.55 2.38
CA ILE A 133 4.68 3.34 0.96
C ILE A 133 4.62 4.71 0.29
N PRO A 134 5.78 5.30 -0.10
CA PRO A 134 5.81 6.55 -0.83
C PRO A 134 4.89 6.48 -2.06
N GLY A 135 4.19 7.57 -2.29
CA GLY A 135 3.21 7.69 -3.35
C GLY A 135 2.78 9.14 -3.56
N PRO A 136 1.81 9.37 -4.45
CA PRO A 136 1.37 10.70 -4.81
C PRO A 136 0.84 11.49 -3.60
N SER A 137 1.16 12.78 -3.56
CA SER A 137 0.63 13.73 -2.59
C SER A 137 0.33 15.04 -3.31
N ALA A 138 -0.94 15.44 -3.32
CA ALA A 138 -1.36 16.65 -4.03
C ALA A 138 -0.72 17.92 -3.44
N SER A 139 -0.54 17.98 -2.12
CA SER A 139 0.09 19.13 -1.46
C SER A 139 1.56 19.28 -1.85
N ILE A 140 2.30 18.17 -1.90
CA ILE A 140 3.72 18.17 -2.32
C ILE A 140 3.85 18.47 -3.81
N ALA A 141 3.03 17.84 -4.65
CA ALA A 141 3.02 18.09 -6.10
C ALA A 141 2.71 19.56 -6.42
N GLY A 142 1.72 20.14 -5.72
CA GLY A 142 1.38 21.56 -5.85
C GLY A 142 2.51 22.46 -5.37
N LEU A 143 3.14 22.16 -4.22
CA LEU A 143 4.24 22.95 -3.68
C LEU A 143 5.44 22.99 -4.64
N VAL A 144 5.89 21.85 -5.16
CA VAL A 144 7.05 21.80 -6.07
C VAL A 144 6.78 22.48 -7.41
N ALA A 145 5.52 22.52 -7.86
CA ALA A 145 5.11 23.20 -9.08
C ALA A 145 4.85 24.71 -8.88
N SER A 146 4.78 25.20 -7.64
CA SER A 146 4.33 26.56 -7.33
C SER A 146 5.35 27.67 -7.63
N GLY A 147 6.63 27.32 -7.78
CA GLY A 147 7.73 28.31 -7.87
C GLY A 147 8.09 28.98 -6.53
N LEU A 148 7.48 28.55 -5.41
CA LEU A 148 7.88 28.98 -4.07
C LEU A 148 9.19 28.30 -3.63
N PRO A 149 9.96 28.90 -2.70
CA PRO A 149 11.12 28.24 -2.09
C PRO A 149 10.72 26.94 -1.37
N THR A 150 11.50 25.88 -1.58
CA THR A 150 11.26 24.53 -1.02
C THR A 150 12.52 23.94 -0.36
N GLU A 151 13.36 24.78 0.24
CA GLU A 151 14.57 24.34 0.94
C GLU A 151 14.18 23.55 2.21
N GLU A 152 14.81 22.39 2.41
CA GLU A 152 14.70 21.56 3.63
C GLU A 152 15.75 21.95 4.67
#